data_AF-A0A8S1UC69-F1
#
_entry.id   AF-A0A8S1UC69-F1
#
_cell.length_a   1.000
_cell.length_b   1.000
_cell.length_c   1.000
_cell.angle_alpha   90.00
_cell.angle_beta   90.00
_cell.angle_gamma   90.00
#
_symmetry.space_group_name_H-M   'P 1'
#
loop_
_entity.id
_entity.type
_entity.pdbx_description
1 polymer ?
#
loop_
_entity_poly.entity_id
_entity_poly.type
_entity_poly.pdbx_seq_one_letter_code
_entity_poly.pdbx_strand_id
1 'polypeptide(L)'
;MALKKMKDSKLDDTSELTKQRAAFKALLTQTEQMMKKIWKVLSQSIKYVYDQIEKENQSYLNLINENTNLAESSYTDIEKLVNIVERSTLNDWNAQKNSYMKELDQTKSWWDQHRKGFIEKSNQGIEYIQKLVKQELEIISLFFEMLTYLQAIDESLYKKIHQILTREKVSDILGFLSKTNNQRFFESLINTQANLKDVKKNSVEYFGSYHKFNKEDFSSETYEKARSDLIKGMKDNKGIIDFIKFLVLLTSIDGKFIQCGSNALNLNVDMRNESLNNIRIENTSLIEVNFVRCNLSGSELDNVDISGLNSNRALLFNCKWKKLKIK
;
A
#
# COMPACT_ATOMS: atom_id res chain seq x y z
N MET A 1 -8.05 18.85 13.62
CA MET A 1 -8.12 19.82 12.49
C MET A 1 -7.39 19.32 11.24
N ALA A 2 -6.17 18.74 11.36
CA ALA A 2 -5.43 18.12 10.25
C ALA A 2 -6.19 16.96 9.55
N LEU A 3 -6.82 16.06 10.33
CA LEU A 3 -7.67 14.98 9.82
C LEU A 3 -8.89 15.45 8.99
N LYS A 4 -9.39 16.66 9.26
CA LYS A 4 -10.50 17.27 8.50
C LYS A 4 -9.97 17.88 7.20
N LYS A 5 -8.83 18.57 7.25
CA LYS A 5 -8.13 19.10 6.07
C LYS A 5 -7.69 18.00 5.09
N MET A 6 -7.34 16.80 5.58
CA MET A 6 -7.06 15.62 4.74
C MET A 6 -8.28 15.09 3.96
N LYS A 7 -9.49 15.25 4.50
CA LYS A 7 -10.72 14.88 3.78
C LYS A 7 -11.10 15.90 2.70
N ASP A 8 -10.70 17.16 2.89
CA ASP A 8 -11.06 18.27 2.02
C ASP A 8 -10.05 18.46 0.85
N SER A 9 -8.83 17.94 0.97
CA SER A 9 -7.86 17.89 -0.14
C SER A 9 -8.22 16.77 -1.11
N LYS A 10 -9.09 17.06 -2.08
CA LYS A 10 -9.30 16.21 -3.26
C LYS A 10 -7.95 15.92 -3.92
N LEU A 11 -7.56 14.64 -3.86
CA LEU A 11 -6.34 14.04 -4.38
C LEU A 11 -6.48 13.83 -5.89
N ASP A 12 -5.88 14.73 -6.69
CA ASP A 12 -5.95 14.70 -8.15
C ASP A 12 -4.80 13.93 -8.80
N ASP A 13 -3.77 13.52 -8.04
CA ASP A 13 -2.69 12.71 -8.59
C ASP A 13 -3.07 11.23 -8.59
N THR A 14 -3.92 10.98 -9.57
CA THR A 14 -4.76 9.82 -9.67
C THR A 14 -4.03 8.69 -10.40
N SER A 15 -2.89 8.87 -11.06
CA SER A 15 -2.44 7.92 -12.10
C SER A 15 -2.11 6.50 -11.59
N GLU A 16 -1.26 6.33 -10.58
CA GLU A 16 -0.89 5.01 -10.02
C GLU A 16 -2.02 4.42 -9.19
N LEU A 17 -2.69 5.24 -8.38
CA LEU A 17 -3.88 4.81 -7.65
C LEU A 17 -5.02 4.46 -8.61
N THR A 18 -5.06 5.06 -9.80
CA THR A 18 -5.96 4.73 -10.92
C THR A 18 -5.51 3.47 -11.63
N LYS A 19 -4.20 3.23 -11.83
CA LYS A 19 -3.69 1.96 -12.35
C LYS A 19 -4.01 0.81 -11.38
N GLN A 20 -3.83 1.00 -10.08
CA GLN A 20 -4.17 0.02 -9.05
C GLN A 20 -5.68 -0.17 -8.93
N ARG A 21 -6.47 0.91 -8.91
CA ARG A 21 -7.95 0.82 -8.98
C ARG A 21 -8.40 0.15 -10.27
N ALA A 22 -7.75 0.41 -11.40
CA ALA A 22 -8.07 -0.21 -12.69
C ALA A 22 -7.69 -1.69 -12.68
N ALA A 23 -6.53 -2.06 -12.13
CA ALA A 23 -6.11 -3.45 -11.97
C ALA A 23 -7.07 -4.20 -11.04
N PHE A 24 -7.45 -3.60 -9.91
CA PHE A 24 -8.42 -4.16 -8.98
C PHE A 24 -9.82 -4.25 -9.60
N LYS A 25 -10.26 -3.23 -10.34
CA LYS A 25 -11.53 -3.25 -11.07
C LYS A 25 -11.51 -4.31 -12.16
N ALA A 26 -10.42 -4.46 -12.91
CA ALA A 26 -10.24 -5.51 -13.90
C ALA A 26 -10.28 -6.89 -13.26
N LEU A 27 -9.60 -7.07 -12.12
CA LEU A 27 -9.66 -8.30 -11.32
C LEU A 27 -11.10 -8.59 -10.90
N LEU A 28 -11.82 -7.62 -10.33
CA LEU A 28 -13.23 -7.76 -9.93
C LEU A 28 -14.14 -8.09 -11.11
N THR A 29 -13.96 -7.44 -12.26
CA THR A 29 -14.75 -7.69 -13.47
C THR A 29 -14.48 -9.09 -14.02
N GLN A 30 -13.22 -9.51 -14.14
CA GLN A 30 -12.86 -10.86 -14.56
C GLN A 30 -13.46 -11.90 -13.60
N THR A 31 -13.41 -11.60 -12.31
CA THR A 31 -13.92 -12.42 -11.23
C THR A 31 -15.45 -12.54 -11.29
N GLU A 32 -16.17 -11.44 -11.52
CA GLU A 32 -17.62 -11.41 -11.73
C GLU A 32 -18.03 -12.23 -12.98
N GLN A 33 -17.30 -12.07 -14.08
CA GLN A 33 -17.53 -12.83 -15.32
C GLN A 33 -17.34 -14.33 -15.10
N MET A 34 -16.31 -14.73 -14.36
CA MET A 34 -16.09 -16.12 -13.99
C MET A 34 -17.26 -16.67 -13.17
N MET A 35 -17.72 -15.93 -12.15
CA MET A 35 -18.89 -16.33 -11.36
C MET A 35 -20.17 -16.47 -12.20
N LYS A 36 -20.43 -15.52 -13.12
CA LYS A 36 -21.56 -15.59 -14.05
C LYS A 36 -21.49 -16.83 -14.96
N LYS A 37 -20.31 -17.15 -15.49
CA LYS A 37 -20.10 -18.34 -16.32
C LYS A 37 -20.38 -19.61 -15.53
N ILE A 38 -19.86 -19.71 -14.31
CA ILE A 38 -20.08 -20.89 -13.48
C ILE A 38 -21.55 -21.02 -13.08
N TRP A 39 -22.19 -19.94 -12.65
CA TRP A 39 -23.62 -19.94 -12.32
C TRP A 39 -24.47 -20.39 -13.51
N LYS A 40 -24.14 -19.95 -14.73
CA LYS A 40 -24.83 -20.38 -15.94
C LYS A 40 -24.71 -21.89 -16.17
N VAL A 41 -23.50 -22.45 -16.06
CA VAL A 41 -23.27 -23.90 -16.22
C VAL A 41 -24.04 -24.69 -15.16
N LEU A 42 -23.92 -24.30 -13.89
CA LEU A 42 -24.64 -24.95 -12.79
C LEU A 42 -26.16 -24.91 -13.01
N SER A 43 -26.70 -23.76 -13.39
CA SER A 43 -28.14 -23.58 -13.65
C SER A 43 -28.62 -24.47 -14.81
N GLN A 44 -27.81 -24.60 -15.86
CA GLN A 44 -28.12 -25.45 -17.02
C GLN A 44 -28.08 -26.93 -16.66
N SER A 45 -27.07 -27.38 -15.92
CA SER A 45 -26.98 -28.77 -15.45
C SER A 45 -28.14 -29.14 -14.53
N ILE A 46 -28.47 -28.28 -13.57
CA ILE A 46 -29.63 -28.49 -12.68
C ILE A 46 -30.92 -28.61 -13.50
N LYS A 47 -31.15 -27.66 -14.42
CA LYS A 47 -32.35 -27.68 -15.27
C LYS A 47 -32.41 -28.96 -16.11
N TYR A 48 -31.31 -29.34 -16.75
CA TYR A 48 -31.25 -30.56 -17.57
C TYR A 48 -31.64 -31.80 -16.77
N VAL A 49 -31.11 -31.96 -15.55
CA VAL A 49 -31.44 -33.10 -14.69
C VAL A 49 -32.93 -33.10 -14.33
N TYR A 50 -33.50 -31.95 -13.95
CA TYR A 50 -34.94 -31.86 -13.68
C TYR A 50 -35.80 -32.17 -14.90
N ASP A 51 -35.43 -31.67 -16.07
CA ASP A 51 -36.16 -31.91 -17.33
C ASP A 51 -36.15 -33.42 -17.69
N GLN A 52 -35.02 -34.12 -17.48
CA GLN A 52 -34.95 -35.57 -17.69
C GLN A 52 -35.83 -36.32 -16.69
N ILE A 53 -35.80 -35.94 -15.40
CA ILE A 53 -36.63 -36.57 -14.37
C ILE A 53 -38.11 -36.40 -14.67
N GLU A 54 -38.54 -35.20 -15.05
CA GLU A 54 -39.94 -34.91 -15.35
C GLU A 54 -40.41 -35.64 -16.60
N LYS A 55 -39.60 -35.63 -17.68
CA LYS A 55 -39.92 -36.33 -18.93
C LYS A 55 -40.16 -37.82 -18.70
N GLU A 56 -39.34 -38.45 -17.88
CA GLU A 56 -39.44 -39.87 -17.59
C GLU A 56 -40.64 -40.18 -16.68
N ASN A 57 -40.88 -39.37 -15.65
CA ASN A 57 -42.08 -39.47 -14.81
C ASN A 57 -43.38 -39.33 -15.63
N GLN A 58 -43.45 -38.35 -16.54
CA GLN A 58 -44.60 -38.16 -17.43
C GLN A 58 -44.80 -39.34 -18.36
N SER A 59 -43.71 -39.93 -18.88
CA SER A 59 -43.80 -41.16 -19.69
C SER A 59 -44.46 -42.30 -18.91
N TYR A 60 -44.14 -42.47 -17.62
CA TYR A 60 -44.77 -43.49 -16.79
C TYR A 60 -46.22 -43.16 -16.43
N LEU A 61 -46.52 -41.90 -16.11
CA LEU A 61 -47.88 -41.46 -15.80
C LEU A 61 -48.82 -41.63 -16.99
N ASN A 62 -48.39 -41.27 -18.19
CA ASN A 62 -49.18 -41.45 -19.41
C ASN A 62 -49.47 -42.93 -19.67
N LEU A 63 -48.46 -43.79 -19.51
CA LEU A 63 -48.63 -45.24 -19.61
C LEU A 63 -49.70 -45.79 -18.65
N ILE A 64 -49.78 -45.26 -17.43
CA ILE A 64 -50.73 -45.70 -16.40
C ILE A 64 -52.12 -45.12 -16.65
N ASN A 65 -52.22 -43.83 -16.98
CA ASN A 65 -53.49 -43.11 -17.05
C ASN A 65 -54.21 -43.28 -18.38
N GLU A 66 -53.48 -43.41 -19.50
CA GLU A 66 -54.08 -43.47 -20.84
C GLU A 66 -54.46 -44.90 -21.26
N ASN A 67 -53.86 -45.94 -20.65
CA ASN A 67 -54.19 -47.34 -20.93
C ASN A 67 -55.39 -47.84 -20.12
N THR A 68 -56.56 -47.22 -20.30
CA THR A 68 -57.82 -47.70 -19.72
C THR A 68 -58.33 -48.98 -20.39
N ASN A 69 -57.89 -49.28 -21.61
CA ASN A 69 -58.17 -50.53 -22.32
C ASN A 69 -56.88 -51.19 -22.82
N LEU A 70 -56.35 -52.13 -22.03
CA LEU A 70 -55.13 -52.91 -22.35
C LEU A 70 -55.19 -53.62 -23.71
N ALA A 71 -56.38 -53.88 -24.25
CA ALA A 71 -56.55 -54.53 -25.55
C ALA A 71 -56.17 -53.62 -26.74
N GLU A 72 -56.12 -52.30 -26.53
CA GLU A 72 -55.78 -51.31 -27.55
C GLU A 72 -54.34 -50.77 -27.42
N SER A 73 -53.66 -51.12 -26.32
CA SER A 73 -52.28 -50.73 -26.07
C SER A 73 -51.32 -51.38 -27.07
N SER A 74 -50.27 -50.66 -27.47
CA SER A 74 -49.23 -51.28 -28.29
C SER A 74 -48.50 -52.36 -27.49
N TYR A 75 -47.96 -53.38 -28.17
CA TYR A 75 -47.20 -54.45 -27.52
C TYR A 75 -46.04 -53.89 -26.67
N THR A 76 -45.40 -52.81 -27.13
CA THR A 76 -44.35 -52.08 -26.42
C THR A 76 -44.84 -51.44 -25.11
N ASP A 77 -46.07 -50.93 -25.08
CA ASP A 77 -46.65 -50.30 -23.90
C ASP A 77 -47.07 -51.36 -22.87
N ILE A 78 -47.62 -52.49 -23.33
CA ILE A 78 -47.93 -53.65 -22.49
C ILE A 78 -46.64 -54.22 -21.88
N GLU A 79 -45.58 -54.38 -22.68
CA GLU A 79 -44.28 -54.85 -22.19
C GLU A 79 -43.68 -53.89 -21.15
N LYS A 80 -43.78 -52.57 -21.38
CA LYS A 80 -43.37 -51.58 -20.37
C LYS A 80 -44.21 -51.65 -19.09
N LEU A 81 -45.53 -51.82 -19.19
CA LEU A 81 -46.43 -51.97 -18.04
C LEU A 81 -46.14 -53.25 -17.25
N VAL A 82 -45.93 -54.38 -17.94
CA VAL A 82 -45.52 -55.65 -17.33
C VAL A 82 -44.19 -55.48 -16.61
N ASN A 83 -43.20 -54.87 -17.24
CA ASN A 83 -41.92 -54.58 -16.61
C ASN A 83 -42.06 -53.66 -15.37
N ILE A 84 -42.99 -52.70 -15.38
CA ILE A 84 -43.26 -51.83 -14.23
C ILE A 84 -43.84 -52.66 -13.07
N VAL A 85 -44.79 -53.55 -13.36
CA VAL A 85 -45.42 -54.45 -12.38
C VAL A 85 -44.41 -55.47 -11.82
N GLU A 86 -43.55 -56.02 -12.68
CA GLU A 86 -42.46 -56.93 -12.33
C GLU A 86 -41.26 -56.21 -11.67
N ARG A 87 -41.33 -54.87 -11.55
CA ARG A 87 -40.34 -53.97 -10.94
C ARG A 87 -38.99 -53.88 -11.69
N SER A 88 -38.82 -54.52 -12.85
CA SER A 88 -37.58 -54.44 -13.63
C SER A 88 -37.31 -53.00 -14.10
N THR A 89 -38.29 -52.35 -14.74
CA THR A 89 -38.17 -50.95 -15.19
C THR A 89 -38.16 -49.94 -14.04
N LEU A 90 -38.80 -50.25 -12.90
CA LEU A 90 -38.73 -49.37 -11.72
C LEU A 90 -37.32 -49.39 -11.09
N ASN A 91 -36.66 -50.56 -11.09
CA ASN A 91 -35.27 -50.68 -10.63
C ASN A 91 -34.31 -49.98 -11.58
N ASP A 92 -34.50 -50.12 -12.90
CA ASP A 92 -33.70 -49.40 -13.91
C ASP A 92 -33.89 -47.89 -13.79
N TRP A 93 -35.13 -47.42 -13.61
CA TRP A 93 -35.43 -46.02 -13.35
C TRP A 93 -34.75 -45.50 -12.08
N ASN A 94 -34.84 -46.25 -10.98
CA ASN A 94 -34.16 -45.89 -9.74
C ASN A 94 -32.63 -45.82 -9.93
N ALA A 95 -32.04 -46.74 -10.71
CA ALA A 95 -30.62 -46.71 -11.03
C ALA A 95 -30.25 -45.46 -11.83
N GLN A 96 -31.05 -45.08 -12.83
CA GLN A 96 -30.85 -43.89 -13.65
C GLN A 96 -31.01 -42.60 -12.84
N LYS A 97 -32.07 -42.51 -12.02
CA LYS A 97 -32.26 -41.39 -11.08
C LYS A 97 -31.08 -41.25 -10.12
N ASN A 98 -30.58 -42.36 -9.57
CA ASN A 98 -29.40 -42.36 -8.70
C ASN A 98 -28.15 -41.89 -9.47
N SER A 99 -28.01 -42.24 -10.74
CA SER A 99 -26.93 -41.73 -11.60
C SER A 99 -27.01 -40.21 -11.78
N TYR A 100 -28.20 -39.66 -12.05
CA TYR A 100 -28.39 -38.21 -12.16
C TYR A 100 -28.13 -37.48 -10.84
N MET A 101 -28.58 -38.04 -9.71
CA MET A 101 -28.30 -37.47 -8.39
C MET A 101 -26.79 -37.46 -8.09
N LYS A 102 -26.07 -38.52 -8.48
CA LYS A 102 -24.62 -38.57 -8.37
C LYS A 102 -23.92 -37.49 -9.21
N GLU A 103 -24.39 -37.21 -10.42
CA GLU A 103 -23.87 -36.14 -11.28
C GLU A 103 -24.12 -34.75 -10.68
N LEU A 104 -25.30 -34.54 -10.08
CA LEU A 104 -25.64 -33.34 -9.31
C LEU A 104 -24.68 -33.14 -8.12
N ASP A 105 -24.40 -34.20 -7.36
CA ASP A 105 -23.49 -34.16 -6.22
C ASP A 105 -22.05 -33.86 -6.65
N GLN A 106 -21.59 -34.44 -7.76
CA GLN A 106 -20.29 -34.13 -8.34
C GLN A 106 -20.19 -32.67 -8.77
N THR A 107 -21.22 -32.15 -9.44
CA THR A 107 -21.30 -30.75 -9.88
C THR A 107 -21.29 -29.80 -8.68
N LYS A 108 -22.05 -30.14 -7.62
CA LYS A 108 -22.06 -29.39 -6.36
C LYS A 108 -20.70 -29.37 -5.68
N SER A 109 -20.03 -30.52 -5.61
CA SER A 109 -18.67 -30.63 -5.04
C SER A 109 -17.66 -29.78 -5.81
N TRP A 110 -17.70 -29.86 -7.14
CA TRP A 110 -16.86 -29.04 -8.02
C TRP A 110 -17.10 -27.53 -7.82
N TRP A 111 -18.37 -27.12 -7.66
CA TRP A 111 -18.73 -25.73 -7.35
C TRP A 111 -18.19 -25.28 -6.00
N ASP A 112 -18.33 -26.10 -4.96
CA ASP A 112 -17.83 -25.79 -3.62
C ASP A 112 -16.31 -25.59 -3.62
N GLN A 113 -15.57 -26.39 -4.40
CA GLN A 113 -14.12 -26.23 -4.57
C GLN A 113 -13.77 -24.90 -5.25
N HIS A 114 -14.46 -24.54 -6.34
CA HIS A 114 -14.23 -23.28 -7.04
C HIS A 114 -14.59 -22.07 -6.18
N ARG A 115 -15.70 -22.15 -5.43
CA ARG A 115 -16.11 -21.12 -4.47
C ARG A 115 -15.04 -20.93 -3.39
N LYS A 116 -14.47 -22.00 -2.84
CA LYS A 116 -13.38 -21.91 -1.85
C LYS A 116 -12.14 -21.23 -2.43
N GLY A 117 -11.68 -21.67 -3.60
CA GLY A 117 -10.51 -21.06 -4.25
C GLY A 117 -10.70 -19.58 -4.60
N PHE A 118 -11.93 -19.18 -4.90
CA PHE A 118 -12.30 -17.77 -5.08
C PHE A 118 -12.17 -16.96 -3.78
N ILE A 119 -12.71 -17.47 -2.67
CA ILE A 119 -12.69 -16.79 -1.38
C ILE A 119 -11.24 -16.58 -0.94
N GLU A 120 -10.40 -17.60 -1.11
CA GLU A 120 -8.98 -17.54 -0.77
C GLU A 120 -8.23 -16.48 -1.57
N LYS A 121 -8.38 -16.45 -2.91
CA LYS A 121 -7.76 -15.42 -3.75
C LYS A 121 -8.24 -14.00 -3.42
N SER A 122 -9.52 -13.87 -3.09
CA SER A 122 -10.10 -12.58 -2.69
C SER A 122 -9.51 -12.10 -1.36
N ASN A 123 -9.37 -12.99 -0.38
CA ASN A 123 -8.77 -12.68 0.91
C ASN A 123 -7.30 -12.27 0.76
N GLN A 124 -6.53 -12.99 -0.07
CA GLN A 124 -5.14 -12.62 -0.37
C GLN A 124 -5.02 -11.22 -1.00
N GLY A 125 -5.92 -10.88 -1.93
CA GLY A 125 -5.99 -9.54 -2.53
C GLY A 125 -6.32 -8.45 -1.50
N ILE A 126 -7.26 -8.71 -0.59
CA ILE A 126 -7.62 -7.79 0.49
C ILE A 126 -6.45 -7.59 1.46
N GLU A 127 -5.78 -8.66 1.89
CA GLU A 127 -4.61 -8.59 2.79
C GLU A 127 -3.47 -7.78 2.18
N TYR A 128 -3.20 -7.96 0.89
CA TYR A 128 -2.20 -7.18 0.17
C TYR A 128 -2.54 -5.68 0.17
N ILE A 129 -3.79 -5.32 -0.13
CA ILE A 129 -4.25 -3.92 -0.09
C ILE A 129 -4.16 -3.34 1.32
N GLN A 130 -4.58 -4.10 2.34
CA GLN A 130 -4.48 -3.67 3.73
C GLN A 130 -3.03 -3.39 4.14
N LYS A 131 -2.08 -4.22 3.70
CA LYS A 131 -0.66 -4.00 3.94
C LYS A 131 -0.16 -2.71 3.30
N LEU A 132 -0.52 -2.43 2.05
CA LEU A 132 -0.14 -1.19 1.36
C LEU A 132 -0.73 0.05 2.04
N VAL A 133 -2.03 0.02 2.36
CA VAL A 133 -2.72 1.12 3.06
C VAL A 133 -2.09 1.36 4.43
N LYS A 134 -1.78 0.28 5.17
CA LYS A 134 -1.12 0.39 6.47
C LYS A 134 0.27 1.02 6.35
N GLN A 135 1.07 0.62 5.36
CA GLN A 135 2.38 1.22 5.11
C GLN A 135 2.29 2.72 4.78
N GLU A 136 1.35 3.12 3.91
CA GLU A 136 1.13 4.53 3.54
C GLU A 136 0.69 5.36 4.76
N LEU A 137 -0.26 4.85 5.55
CA LEU A 137 -0.76 5.52 6.76
C LEU A 137 0.28 5.60 7.87
N GLU A 138 1.09 4.56 8.07
CA GLU A 138 2.14 4.57 9.09
C GLU A 138 3.17 5.68 8.83
N ILE A 139 3.58 5.86 7.58
CA ILE A 139 4.56 6.90 7.20
C ILE A 139 3.97 8.29 7.40
N ILE A 140 2.76 8.50 6.87
CA ILE A 140 2.05 9.77 7.00
C ILE A 140 1.86 10.11 8.49
N SER A 141 1.42 9.15 9.32
CA SER A 141 1.22 9.36 10.75
C SER A 141 2.52 9.67 11.49
N LEU A 142 3.56 8.87 11.30
CA LEU A 142 4.88 9.08 11.92
C LEU A 142 5.43 10.47 11.59
N PHE A 143 5.33 10.84 10.31
CA PHE A 143 5.84 12.14 9.87
C PHE A 143 4.99 13.27 10.43
N PHE A 144 3.65 13.22 10.36
CA PHE A 144 2.80 14.27 10.91
C PHE A 144 2.91 14.43 12.43
N GLU A 145 3.02 13.34 13.17
CA GLU A 145 3.25 13.38 14.61
C GLU A 145 4.55 14.13 14.89
N MET A 146 5.65 13.71 14.26
CA MET A 146 6.96 14.36 14.37
C MET A 146 6.87 15.86 14.01
N LEU A 147 6.28 16.19 12.87
CA LEU A 147 6.15 17.57 12.40
C LEU A 147 5.34 18.45 13.36
N THR A 148 4.28 17.91 13.96
CA THR A 148 3.45 18.65 14.92
C THR A 148 4.26 19.07 16.15
N TYR A 149 5.14 18.21 16.64
CA TYR A 149 6.03 18.54 17.77
C TYR A 149 7.09 19.58 17.39
N LEU A 150 7.67 19.45 16.19
CA LEU A 150 8.81 20.26 15.76
C LEU A 150 8.41 21.67 15.31
N GLN A 151 7.14 21.91 14.99
CA GLN A 151 6.61 23.24 14.71
C GLN A 151 6.82 24.24 15.85
N ALA A 152 6.96 23.76 17.10
CA ALA A 152 7.17 24.62 18.26
C ALA A 152 8.64 25.06 18.43
N ILE A 153 9.58 24.45 17.71
CA ILE A 153 11.01 24.70 17.87
C ILE A 153 11.44 25.86 16.96
N ASP A 154 12.12 26.84 17.55
CA ASP A 154 12.64 27.99 16.81
C ASP A 154 13.91 27.64 16.01
N GLU A 155 13.99 28.17 14.79
CA GLU A 155 15.08 27.96 13.82
C GLU A 155 16.49 28.17 14.41
N SER A 156 16.65 29.11 15.35
CA SER A 156 17.93 29.40 15.98
C SER A 156 18.47 28.21 16.77
N LEU A 157 17.59 27.35 17.29
CA LEU A 157 17.99 26.15 18.03
C LEU A 157 18.71 25.17 17.11
N TYR A 158 18.17 24.91 15.92
CA TYR A 158 18.78 24.01 14.95
C TYR A 158 20.19 24.45 14.57
N LYS A 159 20.37 25.76 14.31
CA LYS A 159 21.70 26.34 14.01
C LYS A 159 22.67 26.16 15.17
N LYS A 160 22.22 26.38 16.40
CA LYS A 160 23.05 26.23 17.60
C LYS A 160 23.45 24.77 17.83
N ILE A 161 22.51 23.83 17.69
CA ILE A 161 22.76 22.39 17.80
C ILE A 161 23.80 21.98 16.75
N HIS A 162 23.62 22.36 15.49
CA HIS A 162 24.56 22.06 14.42
C HIS A 162 25.98 22.61 14.71
N GLN A 163 26.08 23.85 15.17
CA GLN A 163 27.36 24.46 15.56
C GLN A 163 28.06 23.69 16.69
N ILE A 164 27.31 23.26 17.70
CA ILE A 164 27.86 22.44 18.79
C ILE A 164 28.37 21.11 18.24
N LEU A 165 27.55 20.37 17.49
CA LEU A 165 27.93 19.07 16.94
C LEU A 165 29.18 19.17 16.05
N THR A 166 29.27 20.23 15.25
CA THR A 166 30.43 20.50 14.38
C THR A 166 31.67 20.85 15.20
N ARG A 167 31.55 21.77 16.16
CA ARG A 167 32.67 22.23 17.00
C ARG A 167 33.27 21.09 17.82
N GLU A 168 32.41 20.24 18.39
CA GLU A 168 32.81 19.07 19.18
C GLU A 168 33.23 17.88 18.31
N LYS A 169 33.23 18.02 16.96
CA LYS A 169 33.59 16.97 16.00
C LYS A 169 32.85 15.66 16.25
N VAL A 170 31.55 15.76 16.54
CA VAL A 170 30.71 14.59 16.81
C VAL A 170 30.62 13.74 15.54
N SER A 171 30.84 12.43 15.65
CA SER A 171 30.67 11.49 14.54
C SER A 171 29.55 10.46 14.78
N ASP A 172 29.06 10.36 16.01
CA ASP A 172 27.90 9.56 16.42
C ASP A 172 26.97 10.45 17.24
N ILE A 173 26.02 11.10 16.57
CA ILE A 173 25.10 12.05 17.19
C ILE A 173 24.23 11.33 18.22
N LEU A 174 23.72 10.14 17.91
CA LEU A 174 22.88 9.39 18.85
C LEU A 174 23.67 8.98 20.09
N GLY A 175 24.89 8.48 19.90
CA GLY A 175 25.81 8.18 21.00
C GLY A 175 26.14 9.44 21.83
N PHE A 176 26.38 10.58 21.19
CA PHE A 176 26.63 11.85 21.85
C PHE A 176 25.43 12.33 22.67
N LEU A 177 24.23 12.30 22.09
CA LEU A 177 22.98 12.71 22.73
C LEU A 177 22.53 11.73 23.83
N SER A 178 22.97 10.48 23.81
CA SER A 178 22.65 9.50 24.86
C SER A 178 23.39 9.73 26.18
N LYS A 179 24.50 10.51 26.16
CA LYS A 179 25.29 10.79 27.37
C LYS A 179 24.53 11.79 28.27
N THR A 180 24.34 11.45 29.55
CA THR A 180 23.55 12.24 30.52
C THR A 180 23.96 13.71 30.60
N ASN A 181 25.26 14.02 30.56
CA ASN A 181 25.74 15.41 30.61
C ASN A 181 25.32 16.21 29.37
N ASN A 182 25.34 15.57 28.19
CA ASN A 182 24.91 16.20 26.95
C ASN A 182 23.39 16.36 26.91
N GLN A 183 22.64 15.36 27.40
CA GLN A 183 21.18 15.46 27.53
C GLN A 183 20.79 16.69 28.34
N ARG A 184 21.36 16.87 29.53
CA ARG A 184 21.10 18.04 30.39
C ARG A 184 21.44 19.36 29.71
N PHE A 185 22.53 19.39 28.94
CA PHE A 185 22.91 20.58 28.18
C PHE A 185 21.90 20.92 27.07
N PHE A 186 21.48 19.94 26.27
CA PHE A 186 20.46 20.15 25.24
C PHE A 186 19.09 20.47 25.84
N GLU A 187 18.71 19.83 26.94
CA GLU A 187 17.51 20.17 27.71
C GLU A 187 17.57 21.61 28.17
N SER A 188 18.71 22.09 28.69
CA SER A 188 18.88 23.48 29.07
C SER A 188 18.70 24.42 27.87
N LEU A 189 19.28 24.09 26.71
CA LEU A 189 19.08 24.86 25.48
C LEU A 189 17.60 24.92 25.06
N ILE A 190 16.91 23.78 25.09
CA ILE A 190 15.47 23.70 24.77
C ILE A 190 14.65 24.51 25.78
N ASN A 191 14.97 24.40 27.07
CA ASN A 191 14.25 25.09 28.16
C ASN A 191 14.40 26.61 28.13
N THR A 192 15.46 27.14 27.51
CA THR A 192 15.59 28.59 27.33
C THR A 192 14.59 29.17 26.32
N GLN A 193 13.92 28.32 25.53
CA GLN A 193 12.80 28.75 24.67
C GLN A 193 11.48 28.64 25.45
N ALA A 194 10.85 29.81 25.70
CA ALA A 194 9.73 29.99 26.61
C ALA A 194 8.48 29.12 26.32
N ASN A 195 8.40 28.53 25.13
CA ASN A 195 7.23 27.79 24.63
C ASN A 195 7.38 26.26 24.65
N LEU A 196 8.49 25.70 25.15
CA LEU A 196 8.79 24.26 25.06
C LEU A 196 8.63 23.48 26.39
N LYS A 197 7.94 24.03 27.39
CA LYS A 197 7.78 23.38 28.71
C LYS A 197 7.12 22.00 28.64
N ASP A 198 6.26 21.76 27.65
CA ASP A 198 5.57 20.48 27.42
C ASP A 198 6.40 19.48 26.59
N VAL A 199 7.52 19.90 26.00
CA VAL A 199 8.37 19.07 25.12
C VAL A 199 9.36 18.19 25.93
N LYS A 200 9.40 18.36 27.26
CA LYS A 200 10.39 17.76 28.17
C LYS A 200 10.44 16.23 28.20
N LYS A 201 9.39 15.51 27.83
CA LYS A 201 9.31 14.08 28.19
C LYS A 201 9.99 13.12 27.20
N ASN A 202 10.13 13.48 25.91
CA ASN A 202 10.38 12.47 24.88
C ASN A 202 11.51 12.79 23.87
N SER A 203 12.38 13.80 24.07
CA SER A 203 13.42 14.20 23.09
C SER A 203 14.31 13.03 22.60
N VAL A 204 14.69 12.10 23.49
CA VAL A 204 15.49 10.92 23.16
C VAL A 204 14.66 9.84 22.44
N GLU A 205 13.40 9.62 22.85
CA GLU A 205 12.48 8.72 22.14
C GLU A 205 12.16 9.24 20.73
N TYR A 206 12.10 10.56 20.53
CA TYR A 206 11.92 11.16 19.21
C TYR A 206 13.08 10.83 18.31
N PHE A 207 14.34 10.97 18.76
CA PHE A 207 15.51 10.53 17.99
C PHE A 207 15.49 9.01 17.68
N GLY A 208 14.87 8.21 18.54
CA GLY A 208 14.59 6.79 18.27
C GLY A 208 13.52 6.55 17.19
N SER A 209 12.49 7.41 17.11
CA SER A 209 11.42 7.29 16.10
C SER A 209 11.90 7.53 14.65
N TYR A 210 13.04 8.21 14.46
CA TYR A 210 13.72 8.35 13.16
C TYR A 210 14.21 7.02 12.59
N HIS A 211 14.25 5.95 13.39
CA HIS A 211 14.83 4.69 12.97
C HIS A 211 14.20 4.12 11.68
N LYS A 212 12.90 4.34 11.41
CA LYS A 212 12.30 3.97 10.10
C LYS A 212 12.68 4.97 8.99
N PHE A 213 12.54 6.27 9.27
CA PHE A 213 12.86 7.33 8.30
C PHE A 213 14.35 7.39 7.91
N ASN A 214 15.18 6.74 8.70
CA ASN A 214 16.60 6.61 8.50
C ASN A 214 17.03 5.24 7.95
N LYS A 215 16.11 4.31 7.74
CA LYS A 215 16.40 2.96 7.22
C LYS A 215 15.72 2.66 5.90
N GLU A 216 14.58 3.28 5.64
CA GLU A 216 13.80 3.05 4.43
C GLU A 216 14.03 4.19 3.42
N ASP A 217 14.07 3.84 2.15
CA ASP A 217 14.14 4.79 1.04
C ASP A 217 12.73 5.24 0.65
N PHE A 218 12.42 6.50 0.96
CA PHE A 218 11.14 7.12 0.63
C PHE A 218 11.13 7.82 -0.73
N SER A 219 12.17 7.61 -1.54
CA SER A 219 12.26 8.13 -2.91
C SER A 219 11.60 7.26 -3.97
N SER A 220 11.28 6.01 -3.63
CA SER A 220 10.58 5.12 -4.56
C SER A 220 9.18 5.65 -4.96
N GLU A 221 8.71 5.18 -6.12
CA GLU A 221 7.37 5.45 -6.66
C GLU A 221 6.26 4.99 -5.70
N THR A 222 6.54 3.96 -4.88
CA THR A 222 5.60 3.46 -3.86
C THR A 222 5.17 4.53 -2.87
N TYR A 223 6.03 5.51 -2.58
CA TYR A 223 5.76 6.57 -1.61
C TYR A 223 5.41 7.92 -2.23
N GLU A 224 5.28 8.00 -3.56
CA GLU A 224 5.10 9.26 -4.28
C GLU A 224 3.88 10.05 -3.81
N LYS A 225 2.75 9.37 -3.61
CA LYS A 225 1.52 10.02 -3.16
C LYS A 225 1.62 10.54 -1.72
N ALA A 226 2.07 9.69 -0.79
CA ALA A 226 2.30 10.11 0.59
C ALA A 226 3.27 11.29 0.66
N ARG A 227 4.35 11.25 -0.14
CA ARG A 227 5.32 12.33 -0.27
C ARG A 227 4.68 13.60 -0.81
N SER A 228 3.88 13.54 -1.87
CA SER A 228 3.15 14.69 -2.44
C SER A 228 2.20 15.32 -1.41
N ASP A 229 1.44 14.50 -0.69
CA ASP A 229 0.53 14.96 0.38
C ASP A 229 1.30 15.63 1.52
N LEU A 230 2.44 15.07 1.91
CA LEU A 230 3.35 15.68 2.88
C LEU A 230 3.86 17.02 2.36
N ILE A 231 4.42 17.10 1.15
CA ILE A 231 4.93 18.34 0.54
C ILE A 231 3.85 19.43 0.57
N LYS A 232 2.63 19.08 0.15
CA LYS A 232 1.49 20.00 0.15
C LYS A 232 1.13 20.47 1.57
N GLY A 233 1.15 19.58 2.55
CA GLY A 233 0.89 19.90 3.95
C GLY A 233 1.97 20.78 4.60
N MET A 234 3.20 20.72 4.09
CA MET A 234 4.35 21.42 4.66
C MET A 234 4.69 22.75 4.00
N LYS A 235 4.18 23.00 2.78
CA LYS A 235 4.58 24.13 1.92
C LYS A 235 4.58 25.49 2.62
N ASP A 236 3.61 25.72 3.51
CA ASP A 236 3.45 27.00 4.22
C ASP A 236 3.95 26.95 5.68
N ASN A 237 4.60 25.87 6.09
CA ASN A 237 5.03 25.67 7.46
C ASN A 237 6.55 25.86 7.60
N LYS A 238 6.94 27.08 7.97
CA LYS A 238 8.35 27.45 8.11
C LYS A 238 9.11 26.54 9.09
N GLY A 239 8.54 26.22 10.26
CA GLY A 239 9.22 25.39 11.26
C GLY A 239 9.53 23.98 10.77
N ILE A 240 8.65 23.42 9.94
CA ILE A 240 8.89 22.13 9.28
C ILE A 240 10.01 22.23 8.24
N ILE A 241 9.99 23.27 7.42
CA ILE A 241 11.02 23.52 6.40
C ILE A 241 12.40 23.66 7.06
N ASP A 242 12.48 24.43 8.14
CA ASP A 242 13.73 24.63 8.89
C ASP A 242 14.23 23.33 9.53
N PHE A 243 13.31 22.50 10.00
CA PHE A 243 13.65 21.18 10.50
C PHE A 243 14.18 20.23 9.41
N ILE A 244 13.55 20.22 8.24
CA ILE A 244 14.02 19.43 7.09
C ILE A 244 15.43 19.87 6.69
N LYS A 245 15.70 21.18 6.62
CA LYS A 245 17.04 21.72 6.39
C LYS A 245 18.04 21.22 7.43
N PHE A 246 17.64 21.21 8.70
CA PHE A 246 18.46 20.69 9.78
C PHE A 246 18.81 19.20 9.59
N LEU A 247 17.85 18.34 9.23
CA LEU A 247 18.10 16.93 8.93
C LEU A 247 19.15 16.74 7.82
N VAL A 248 19.07 17.55 6.77
CA VAL A 248 20.04 17.52 5.66
C VAL A 248 21.43 17.90 6.14
N LEU A 249 21.55 18.90 7.02
CA LEU A 249 22.83 19.30 7.61
C LEU A 249 23.46 18.19 8.46
N LEU A 250 22.66 17.40 9.18
CA LEU A 250 23.19 16.30 10.02
C LEU A 250 23.96 15.25 9.21
N THR A 251 23.67 15.10 7.92
CA THR A 251 24.39 14.16 7.04
C THR A 251 25.87 14.50 6.89
N SER A 252 26.25 15.76 7.08
CA SER A 252 27.66 16.21 7.06
C SER A 252 28.45 15.77 8.29
N ILE A 253 27.75 15.40 9.36
CA ILE A 253 28.31 15.10 10.67
C ILE A 253 28.32 13.58 10.90
N ASP A 254 27.17 12.94 10.79
CA ASP A 254 26.99 11.53 11.14
C ASP A 254 26.42 10.76 9.95
N GLY A 255 27.14 9.71 9.54
CA GLY A 255 26.77 8.87 8.40
C GLY A 255 25.45 8.13 8.63
N LYS A 256 25.07 7.92 9.90
CA LYS A 256 23.78 7.33 10.22
C LYS A 256 22.64 8.16 9.68
N PHE A 257 22.77 9.49 9.54
CA PHE A 257 21.67 10.37 9.10
C PHE A 257 21.57 10.51 7.57
N ILE A 258 22.42 9.85 6.79
CA ILE A 258 22.45 10.01 5.34
C ILE A 258 21.08 9.68 4.72
N GLN A 259 20.48 8.54 5.08
CA GLN A 259 19.19 8.14 4.52
C GLN A 259 18.07 9.12 4.91
N CYS A 260 18.00 9.56 6.18
CA CYS A 260 16.97 10.53 6.57
C CYS A 260 17.17 11.90 5.91
N GLY A 261 18.40 12.38 5.75
CA GLY A 261 18.66 13.63 5.02
C GLY A 261 18.31 13.51 3.54
N SER A 262 18.59 12.36 2.94
CA SER A 262 18.24 12.06 1.54
C SER A 262 16.73 12.00 1.33
N ASN A 263 16.00 11.38 2.25
CA ASN A 263 14.53 11.39 2.28
C ASN A 263 13.98 12.80 2.49
N ALA A 264 14.64 13.61 3.34
CA ALA A 264 14.21 14.96 3.66
C ALA A 264 14.34 15.91 2.45
N LEU A 265 15.42 15.80 1.66
CA LEU A 265 15.56 16.56 0.40
C LEU A 265 14.50 16.21 -0.64
N ASN A 266 14.10 14.95 -0.70
CA ASN A 266 13.06 14.48 -1.62
C ASN A 266 11.66 15.03 -1.29
N LEU A 267 11.49 15.72 -0.15
CA LEU A 267 10.28 16.48 0.18
C LEU A 267 10.27 17.87 -0.50
N ASN A 268 11.04 18.06 -1.58
CA ASN A 268 11.10 19.26 -2.42
C ASN A 268 11.16 20.58 -1.63
N VAL A 269 12.00 20.59 -0.60
CA VAL A 269 12.17 21.77 0.25
C VAL A 269 13.04 22.80 -0.47
N ASP A 270 12.66 24.06 -0.36
CA ASP A 270 13.45 25.17 -0.89
C ASP A 270 14.72 25.37 -0.05
N MET A 271 15.87 25.04 -0.65
CA MET A 271 17.17 25.10 -0.01
C MET A 271 17.95 26.38 -0.37
N ARG A 272 17.32 27.37 -1.01
CA ARG A 272 18.03 28.59 -1.47
C ARG A 272 18.86 29.27 -0.40
N ASN A 273 20.09 29.63 -0.77
CA ASN A 273 21.08 30.32 0.06
C ASN A 273 21.54 29.52 1.30
N GLU A 274 21.25 28.22 1.39
CA GLU A 274 21.70 27.40 2.52
C GLU A 274 23.18 27.02 2.42
N SER A 275 23.82 26.86 3.58
CA SER A 275 25.21 26.43 3.71
C SER A 275 25.27 24.92 3.94
N LEU A 276 25.27 24.15 2.87
CA LEU A 276 25.20 22.69 2.83
C LEU A 276 26.57 22.05 2.53
N ASN A 277 27.62 22.54 3.18
CA ASN A 277 28.98 22.02 2.96
C ASN A 277 29.13 20.61 3.51
N ASN A 278 29.86 19.75 2.79
CA ASN A 278 30.18 18.38 3.19
C ASN A 278 28.97 17.48 3.47
N ILE A 279 27.77 17.84 3.01
CA ILE A 279 26.59 16.96 3.17
C ILE A 279 26.79 15.67 2.37
N ARG A 280 26.14 14.59 2.79
CA ARG A 280 26.20 13.29 2.14
C ARG A 280 24.79 12.83 1.84
N ILE A 281 24.47 12.71 0.56
CA ILE A 281 23.13 12.35 0.07
C ILE A 281 23.26 11.14 -0.85
N GLU A 282 22.41 10.14 -0.64
CA GLU A 282 22.46 8.92 -1.42
C GLU A 282 21.07 8.37 -1.74
N ASN A 283 20.98 7.60 -2.84
CA ASN A 283 19.81 6.78 -3.18
C ASN A 283 18.48 7.56 -3.12
N THR A 284 18.43 8.76 -3.69
CA THR A 284 17.23 9.61 -3.63
C THR A 284 16.99 10.38 -4.91
N SER A 285 15.81 10.99 -5.00
CA SER A 285 15.46 11.94 -6.05
C SER A 285 15.60 13.37 -5.54
N LEU A 286 16.34 14.18 -6.29
CA LEU A 286 16.49 15.61 -6.10
C LEU A 286 15.81 16.39 -7.23
N ILE A 287 14.82 15.77 -7.88
CA ILE A 287 14.03 16.39 -8.93
C ILE A 287 13.37 17.65 -8.38
N GLU A 288 13.50 18.75 -9.12
CA GLU A 288 12.97 20.09 -8.79
C GLU A 288 13.52 20.74 -7.51
N VAL A 289 14.47 20.12 -6.81
CA VAL A 289 15.08 20.73 -5.62
C VAL A 289 15.80 22.02 -6.00
N ASN A 290 15.57 23.06 -5.20
CA ASN A 290 16.12 24.39 -5.45
C ASN A 290 17.36 24.67 -4.60
N PHE A 291 18.54 24.48 -5.20
CA PHE A 291 19.84 24.80 -4.61
C PHE A 291 20.41 26.15 -5.06
N VAL A 292 19.58 27.10 -5.51
CA VAL A 292 20.10 28.40 -5.95
C VAL A 292 20.90 29.09 -4.85
N ARG A 293 22.14 29.48 -5.18
CA ARG A 293 23.10 30.11 -4.25
C ARG A 293 23.45 29.27 -3.02
N CYS A 294 23.20 27.96 -3.04
CA CYS A 294 23.67 27.07 -1.97
C CYS A 294 25.18 26.95 -1.98
N ASN A 295 25.77 26.69 -0.82
CA ASN A 295 27.13 26.19 -0.75
C ASN A 295 27.12 24.68 -0.54
N LEU A 296 27.46 23.90 -1.57
CA LEU A 296 27.57 22.43 -1.56
C LEU A 296 29.04 21.99 -1.64
N SER A 297 29.97 22.83 -1.20
CA SER A 297 31.40 22.52 -1.29
C SER A 297 31.74 21.30 -0.43
N GLY A 298 32.51 20.37 -0.99
CA GLY A 298 32.92 19.12 -0.34
C GLY A 298 31.81 18.07 -0.20
N SER A 299 30.59 18.34 -0.66
CA SER A 299 29.46 17.44 -0.52
C SER A 299 29.59 16.20 -1.41
N GLU A 300 28.96 15.10 -1.01
CA GLU A 300 28.92 13.84 -1.77
C GLU A 300 27.48 13.48 -2.13
N LEU A 301 27.23 13.25 -3.42
CA LEU A 301 25.95 12.85 -3.96
C LEU A 301 26.12 11.54 -4.75
N ASP A 302 25.56 10.43 -4.25
CA ASP A 302 25.70 9.09 -4.84
C ASP A 302 24.34 8.48 -5.22
N ASN A 303 24.22 7.96 -6.44
CA ASN A 303 22.98 7.35 -6.95
C ASN A 303 21.75 8.26 -6.79
N VAL A 304 21.92 9.55 -7.10
CA VAL A 304 20.84 10.54 -7.05
C VAL A 304 20.31 10.90 -8.45
N ASP A 305 19.00 11.07 -8.55
CA ASP A 305 18.36 11.68 -9.71
C ASP A 305 18.35 13.20 -9.54
N ILE A 306 19.00 13.92 -10.47
CA ILE A 306 19.10 15.39 -10.44
C ILE A 306 18.34 16.05 -11.59
N SER A 307 17.42 15.31 -12.23
CA SER A 307 16.63 15.83 -13.34
C SER A 307 15.81 17.06 -12.90
N GLY A 308 16.01 18.22 -13.55
CA GLY A 308 15.31 19.46 -13.16
C GLY A 308 15.85 20.14 -11.89
N LEU A 309 16.97 19.69 -11.32
CA LEU A 309 17.62 20.36 -10.19
C LEU A 309 18.03 21.79 -10.56
N ASN A 310 17.69 22.76 -9.71
CA ASN A 310 18.10 24.16 -9.91
C ASN A 310 19.29 24.52 -9.02
N SER A 311 20.50 24.49 -9.58
CA SER A 311 21.73 24.82 -8.87
C SER A 311 22.35 26.16 -9.30
N ASN A 312 21.55 27.11 -9.79
CA ASN A 312 22.09 28.38 -10.29
C ASN A 312 22.88 29.12 -9.20
N ARG A 313 24.13 29.47 -9.51
CA ARG A 313 25.07 30.14 -8.60
C ARG A 313 25.40 29.35 -7.31
N ALA A 314 25.16 28.04 -7.28
CA ALA A 314 25.63 27.20 -6.19
C ALA A 314 27.16 27.09 -6.21
N LEU A 315 27.77 27.01 -5.03
CA LEU A 315 29.20 26.71 -4.88
C LEU A 315 29.37 25.20 -4.82
N LEU A 316 30.08 24.62 -5.79
CA LEU A 316 30.23 23.16 -5.96
C LEU A 316 31.69 22.70 -5.80
N PHE A 317 32.53 23.47 -5.10
CA PHE A 317 33.96 23.17 -4.99
C PHE A 317 34.19 21.81 -4.32
N ASN A 318 35.00 20.94 -4.94
CA ASN A 318 35.29 19.59 -4.42
C ASN A 318 34.04 18.71 -4.19
N CYS A 319 32.91 19.02 -4.82
CA CYS A 319 31.71 18.19 -4.73
C CYS A 319 31.90 16.88 -5.51
N LYS A 320 31.55 15.75 -4.90
CA LYS A 320 31.67 14.42 -5.51
C LYS A 320 30.30 13.97 -6.00
N TRP A 321 30.24 13.64 -7.28
CA TRP A 321 29.03 13.16 -7.94
C TRP A 321 29.26 11.75 -8.45
N LYS A 322 28.48 10.79 -7.97
CA LYS A 322 28.60 9.37 -8.33
C LYS A 322 27.24 8.84 -8.78
N LYS A 323 27.23 8.04 -9.85
CA LYS A 323 26.04 7.34 -10.36
C LYS A 323 24.82 8.26 -10.53
N LEU A 324 25.03 9.48 -11.03
CA LEU A 324 23.94 10.43 -11.24
C LEU A 324 22.98 9.93 -12.33
N LYS A 325 21.70 10.22 -12.13
CA LYS A 325 20.67 10.09 -13.16
C LYS A 325 20.28 11.49 -13.62
N ILE A 326 20.30 11.69 -14.93
CA ILE A 326 19.89 12.92 -15.60
C ILE A 326 19.04 12.45 -16.78
N LYS A 327 17.77 12.85 -16.82
CA LYS A 327 16.83 12.50 -17.89
C LYS A 327 16.55 13.69 -18.81
#